data_AF-F5T3H2-F1
#
_entry.id   AF-F5T3H2-F1
#
_cell.length_a   1.000
_cell.length_b   1.000
_cell.length_c   1.000
_cell.angle_alpha   90.00
_cell.angle_beta   90.00
_cell.angle_gamma   90.00
#
_symmetry.space_group_name_H-M   'P 1'
#
loop_
_entity.id
_entity.type
_entity.pdbx_description
1 polymer ?
#
loop_
_entity_poly.entity_id
_entity_poly.type
_entity_poly.pdbx_seq_one_letter_code
_entity_poly.pdbx_strand_id
1 'polypeptide(L)'
;MNREIETKAINSIRILSADGIQKANSGHPGLPLGAAPAAYTLWGKFLNFNPSHLQWENRDRFILSAGHGSMLLYSLLHLFSCGLKKEDLMSFRQMGSLTPGHPEYGHTMGVDATTGPLGAGLAMAVGFAMAESHLSAEFNKEGLPLVDHRTYALCGDGCLMEGISSEALSLAGTLNLHKLTILYDSNHISIEGNTEIAFTENVQKRMEAFGFKTLTVEDGNDVSAIAAALQKAKEDDSAPYFITVKTDIGYGVPKKQGTASAHGEPLGEENIKEMRKFLSWEYEEAFYIPEEVYAHYQGLLEEKRRHTMIGRRLKRSMRKNILQSMRNMYLIMIPRKSWIW
;
A
#
# COMPACT_ATOMS: atom_id res chain seq x y z
N MET A 1 18.95 -2.88 13.56
CA MET A 1 18.53 -3.52 12.30
C MET A 1 19.72 -3.44 11.35
N ASN A 2 20.11 -4.51 10.68
CA ASN A 2 21.22 -4.47 9.73
C ASN A 2 20.75 -3.66 8.49
N ARG A 3 21.36 -2.50 8.22
CA ARG A 3 20.97 -1.62 7.08
C ARG A 3 21.11 -2.32 5.73
N GLU A 4 22.03 -3.27 5.64
CA GLU A 4 22.27 -4.03 4.41
C GLU A 4 21.10 -4.95 4.08
N ILE A 5 20.61 -5.74 5.05
CA ILE A 5 19.47 -6.63 4.81
C ILE A 5 18.17 -5.86 4.55
N GLU A 6 17.99 -4.69 5.19
CA GLU A 6 16.87 -3.80 4.92
C GLU A 6 16.90 -3.28 3.47
N THR A 7 18.09 -2.91 2.98
CA THR A 7 18.28 -2.47 1.59
C THR A 7 18.03 -3.60 0.59
N LYS A 8 18.55 -4.81 0.85
CA LYS A 8 18.27 -6.00 0.02
C LYS A 8 16.77 -6.35 0.01
N ALA A 9 16.09 -6.23 1.14
CA ALA A 9 14.65 -6.48 1.25
C ALA A 9 13.81 -5.47 0.47
N ILE A 10 14.19 -4.19 0.45
CA ILE A 10 13.53 -3.18 -0.40
C ILE A 10 13.81 -3.46 -1.88
N ASN A 11 15.05 -3.79 -2.21
CA ASN A 11 15.43 -4.08 -3.59
C ASN A 11 14.77 -5.38 -4.10
N SER A 12 14.45 -6.35 -3.25
CA SER A 12 13.71 -7.54 -3.68
C SER A 12 12.30 -7.20 -4.20
N ILE A 13 11.63 -6.18 -3.64
CA ILE A 13 10.35 -5.66 -4.17
C ILE A 13 10.56 -5.07 -5.57
N ARG A 14 11.62 -4.26 -5.74
CA ARG A 14 11.98 -3.64 -7.03
C ARG A 14 12.24 -4.70 -8.10
N ILE A 15 13.04 -5.70 -7.76
CA ILE A 15 13.43 -6.80 -8.65
C ILE A 15 12.21 -7.63 -9.06
N LEU A 16 11.40 -8.11 -8.11
CA LEU A 16 10.20 -8.88 -8.43
C LEU A 16 9.22 -8.10 -9.31
N SER A 17 9.07 -6.80 -9.03
CA SER A 17 8.19 -5.94 -9.82
C SER A 17 8.69 -5.78 -11.25
N ALA A 18 9.97 -5.44 -11.43
CA ALA A 18 10.58 -5.30 -12.74
C ALA A 18 10.53 -6.61 -13.55
N ASP A 19 10.83 -7.75 -12.92
CA ASP A 19 10.84 -9.06 -13.57
C ASP A 19 9.44 -9.50 -14.00
N GLY A 20 8.42 -9.31 -13.15
CA GLY A 20 7.03 -9.61 -13.49
C GLY A 20 6.54 -8.81 -14.69
N ILE A 21 6.82 -7.51 -14.70
CA ILE A 21 6.45 -6.60 -15.80
C ILE A 21 7.18 -6.96 -17.08
N GLN A 22 8.48 -7.25 -16.99
CA GLN A 22 9.27 -7.63 -18.15
C GLN A 22 8.81 -8.95 -18.75
N LYS A 23 8.56 -9.96 -17.91
CA LYS A 23 8.08 -11.26 -18.37
C LYS A 23 6.70 -11.16 -19.02
N ALA A 24 5.81 -10.33 -18.48
CA ALA A 24 4.50 -10.06 -19.08
C ALA A 24 4.58 -9.21 -20.35
N ASN A 25 5.74 -8.60 -20.62
CA ASN A 25 5.93 -7.55 -21.63
C ASN A 25 4.84 -6.46 -21.55
N SER A 26 4.39 -6.17 -20.32
CA SER A 26 3.26 -5.28 -20.04
C SER A 26 3.24 -4.91 -18.56
N GLY A 27 3.05 -3.63 -18.23
CA GLY A 27 2.92 -3.18 -16.83
C GLY A 27 3.60 -1.84 -16.56
N HIS A 28 3.62 -1.46 -15.28
CA HIS A 28 4.03 -0.13 -14.84
C HIS A 28 5.19 -0.23 -13.83
N PRO A 29 6.46 -0.14 -14.26
CA PRO A 29 7.60 -0.37 -13.37
C PRO A 29 7.94 0.84 -12.51
N GLY A 30 7.59 2.04 -12.95
CA GLY A 30 8.01 3.29 -12.34
C GLY A 30 7.64 3.42 -10.86
N LEU A 31 6.35 3.31 -10.54
CA LEU A 31 5.84 3.41 -9.17
C LEU A 31 6.40 2.30 -8.27
N PRO A 32 6.38 1.01 -8.65
CA PRO A 32 7.01 -0.03 -7.82
C PRO A 32 8.47 0.24 -7.47
N LEU A 33 9.25 0.81 -8.40
CA LEU A 33 10.66 1.14 -8.15
C LEU A 33 10.84 2.33 -7.19
N GLY A 34 10.06 3.40 -7.38
CA GLY A 34 10.12 4.61 -6.55
C GLY A 34 9.54 4.40 -5.15
N ALA A 35 8.36 3.79 -5.05
CA ALA A 35 7.61 3.68 -3.78
C ALA A 35 7.96 2.45 -2.93
N ALA A 36 8.87 1.57 -3.37
CA ALA A 36 9.27 0.37 -2.62
C ALA A 36 9.70 0.65 -1.18
N PRO A 37 10.51 1.68 -0.86
CA PRO A 37 10.90 1.97 0.53
C PRO A 37 9.71 2.36 1.41
N ALA A 38 8.79 3.18 0.89
CA ALA A 38 7.60 3.60 1.61
C ALA A 38 6.67 2.42 1.90
N ALA A 39 6.43 1.58 0.89
CA ALA A 39 5.58 0.41 1.03
C ALA A 39 6.19 -0.67 1.94
N TYR A 40 7.49 -0.94 1.81
CA TYR A 40 8.24 -1.82 2.71
C TYR A 40 8.15 -1.35 4.16
N THR A 41 8.36 -0.06 4.40
CA THR A 41 8.35 0.52 5.75
C THR A 41 6.96 0.40 6.37
N LEU A 42 5.91 0.77 5.63
CA LEU A 42 4.53 0.64 6.05
C LEU A 42 4.18 -0.82 6.37
N TRP A 43 4.39 -1.73 5.42
CA TRP A 43 4.04 -3.15 5.60
C TRP A 43 4.87 -3.81 6.70
N GLY A 44 6.18 -3.57 6.75
CA GLY A 44 7.09 -4.19 7.70
C GLY A 44 6.92 -3.68 9.13
N LYS A 45 6.65 -2.39 9.33
CA LYS A 45 6.71 -1.77 10.67
C LYS A 45 5.37 -1.29 11.19
N PHE A 46 4.45 -0.84 10.33
CA PHE A 46 3.25 -0.13 10.78
C PHE A 46 1.94 -0.88 10.58
N LEU A 47 1.80 -1.60 9.46
CA LEU A 47 0.59 -2.34 9.08
C LEU A 47 0.40 -3.56 9.98
N ASN A 48 -0.74 -3.64 10.67
CA ASN A 48 -1.11 -4.76 11.52
C ASN A 48 -1.99 -5.76 10.77
N PHE A 49 -1.42 -6.88 10.37
CA PHE A 49 -2.13 -7.96 9.68
C PHE A 49 -1.58 -9.32 10.12
N ASN A 50 -2.30 -10.39 9.77
CA ASN A 50 -1.82 -11.75 9.97
C ASN A 50 -1.84 -12.49 8.63
N PRO A 51 -0.68 -12.89 8.07
CA PRO A 51 -0.64 -13.59 6.79
C PRO A 51 -1.37 -14.94 6.81
N SER A 52 -1.49 -15.60 7.96
CA SER A 52 -2.28 -16.83 8.08
C SER A 52 -3.78 -16.61 8.26
N HIS A 53 -4.23 -15.35 8.40
CA HIS A 53 -5.64 -14.99 8.56
C HIS A 53 -5.91 -13.58 7.99
N LEU A 54 -5.74 -13.44 6.67
CA LEU A 54 -5.91 -12.17 5.96
C LEU A 54 -7.34 -11.62 5.97
N GLN A 55 -8.33 -12.44 6.32
CA GLN A 55 -9.72 -12.02 6.47
C GLN A 55 -10.05 -11.53 7.89
N TRP A 56 -9.06 -11.43 8.78
CA TRP A 56 -9.26 -10.91 10.13
C TRP A 56 -9.93 -9.53 10.10
N GLU A 57 -11.08 -9.42 10.76
CA GLU A 57 -11.96 -8.25 10.68
C GLU A 57 -11.32 -6.96 11.23
N ASN A 58 -10.39 -7.08 12.18
CA ASN A 58 -9.70 -5.94 12.81
C ASN A 58 -8.22 -5.82 12.41
N ARG A 59 -7.86 -6.27 11.20
CA ARG A 59 -6.56 -5.93 10.61
C ARG A 59 -6.58 -4.51 10.06
N ASP A 60 -5.41 -3.90 9.97
CA ASP A 60 -5.25 -2.65 9.21
C ASP A 60 -5.54 -2.88 7.73
N ARG A 61 -6.05 -1.85 7.07
CA ARG A 61 -6.41 -1.85 5.65
C ARG A 61 -5.32 -1.14 4.84
N PHE A 62 -4.98 -1.71 3.69
CA PHE A 62 -4.04 -1.08 2.75
C PHE A 62 -4.67 -1.00 1.36
N ILE A 63 -4.87 0.22 0.87
CA ILE A 63 -5.43 0.48 -0.45
C ILE A 63 -4.34 1.07 -1.35
N LEU A 64 -3.96 0.34 -2.39
CA LEU A 64 -3.14 0.89 -3.47
C LEU A 64 -4.06 1.67 -4.42
N SER A 65 -4.25 2.98 -4.16
CA SER A 65 -5.12 3.82 -4.98
C SER A 65 -4.55 4.04 -6.38
N ALA A 66 -3.23 4.19 -6.49
CA ALA A 66 -2.50 4.15 -7.74
C ALA A 66 -2.39 2.69 -8.25
N GLY A 67 -3.53 2.10 -8.61
CA GLY A 67 -3.67 0.66 -8.91
C GLY A 67 -2.78 0.16 -10.04
N HIS A 68 -2.31 1.04 -10.93
CA HIS A 68 -1.37 0.68 -11.99
C HIS A 68 -0.05 0.11 -11.43
N GLY A 69 0.34 0.50 -10.21
CA GLY A 69 1.47 -0.04 -9.45
C GLY A 69 1.26 -1.46 -8.91
N SER A 70 0.37 -2.26 -9.50
CA SER A 70 -0.09 -3.56 -9.00
C SER A 70 1.04 -4.53 -8.63
N MET A 71 2.14 -4.55 -9.39
CA MET A 71 3.29 -5.40 -9.10
C MET A 71 4.02 -5.05 -7.79
N LEU A 72 3.93 -3.81 -7.31
CA LEU A 72 4.37 -3.46 -5.95
C LEU A 72 3.57 -4.25 -4.91
N LEU A 73 2.24 -4.21 -5.03
CA LEU A 73 1.33 -4.90 -4.12
C LEU A 73 1.50 -6.41 -4.18
N TYR A 74 1.63 -6.99 -5.38
CA TYR A 74 1.83 -8.43 -5.52
C TYR A 74 3.18 -8.89 -4.97
N SER A 75 4.25 -8.12 -5.17
CA SER A 75 5.55 -8.39 -4.57
C SER A 75 5.49 -8.36 -3.04
N LEU A 76 4.79 -7.38 -2.46
CA LEU A 76 4.57 -7.31 -1.00
C LEU A 76 3.76 -8.51 -0.50
N LEU A 77 2.65 -8.86 -1.18
CA LEU A 77 1.84 -10.01 -0.81
C LEU A 77 2.65 -11.31 -0.86
N HIS A 78 3.53 -11.48 -1.84
CA HIS A 78 4.43 -12.62 -1.91
C HIS A 78 5.45 -12.63 -0.76
N LEU A 79 6.21 -11.55 -0.60
CA LEU A 79 7.31 -11.46 0.38
C LEU A 79 6.82 -11.54 1.83
N PHE A 80 5.64 -10.97 2.13
CA PHE A 80 4.98 -11.10 3.43
C PHE A 80 4.11 -12.36 3.57
N SER A 81 4.28 -13.36 2.70
CA SER A 81 3.60 -14.67 2.78
C SER A 81 2.07 -14.59 2.82
N CYS A 82 1.50 -13.62 2.11
CA CYS A 82 0.06 -13.35 2.04
C CYS A 82 -0.63 -14.10 0.88
N GLY A 83 -0.22 -15.35 0.65
CA GLY A 83 -0.89 -16.28 -0.27
C GLY A 83 -0.31 -16.36 -1.69
N LEU A 84 0.33 -15.30 -2.19
CA LEU A 84 0.96 -15.34 -3.52
C LEU A 84 2.32 -16.05 -3.50
N LYS A 85 2.56 -16.87 -4.52
CA LYS A 85 3.82 -17.57 -4.76
C LYS A 85 4.61 -16.91 -5.89
N LYS A 86 5.87 -17.32 -6.07
CA LYS A 86 6.72 -16.87 -7.18
C LYS A 86 6.05 -17.15 -8.53
N GLU A 87 5.38 -18.29 -8.68
CA GLU A 87 4.70 -18.69 -9.92
C GLU A 87 3.54 -17.74 -10.28
N ASP A 88 2.86 -17.19 -9.27
CA ASP A 88 1.79 -16.21 -9.48
C ASP A 88 2.37 -14.89 -10.00
N LEU A 89 3.51 -14.42 -9.47
CA LEU A 89 4.22 -13.23 -9.97
C LEU A 89 4.73 -13.44 -11.40
N MET A 90 5.23 -14.65 -11.68
CA MET A 90 5.65 -15.08 -13.01
C MET A 90 4.49 -15.16 -14.02
N SER A 91 3.24 -15.12 -13.56
CA SER A 91 2.04 -15.17 -14.37
C SER A 91 1.32 -13.81 -14.44
N PHE A 92 2.00 -12.72 -14.06
CA PHE A 92 1.44 -11.36 -14.10
C PHE A 92 0.80 -11.04 -15.45
N ARG A 93 -0.42 -10.50 -15.41
CA ARG A 93 -1.25 -10.13 -16.58
C ARG A 93 -1.59 -11.28 -17.54
N GLN A 94 -1.37 -12.53 -17.13
CA GLN A 94 -1.77 -13.68 -17.93
C GLN A 94 -3.21 -14.08 -17.63
N MET A 95 -3.88 -14.71 -18.60
CA MET A 95 -5.27 -15.14 -18.47
C MET A 95 -5.45 -16.09 -17.28
N GLY A 96 -6.40 -15.79 -16.41
CA GLY A 96 -6.72 -16.59 -15.22
C GLY A 96 -5.69 -16.50 -14.09
N SER A 97 -4.63 -15.69 -14.22
CA SER A 97 -3.65 -15.48 -13.15
C SER A 97 -4.26 -14.78 -11.94
N LEU A 98 -3.71 -15.01 -10.75
CA LEU A 98 -4.07 -14.28 -9.51
C LEU A 98 -3.42 -12.88 -9.44
N THR A 99 -2.74 -12.45 -10.49
CA THR A 99 -1.98 -11.20 -10.58
C THR A 99 -2.41 -10.40 -11.82
N PRO A 100 -3.68 -9.94 -11.88
CA PRO A 100 -4.19 -9.15 -12.99
C PRO A 100 -3.44 -7.81 -13.15
N GLY A 101 -3.69 -7.09 -14.24
CA GLY A 101 -2.94 -5.86 -14.54
C GLY A 101 -3.16 -4.72 -13.53
N HIS A 102 -4.28 -4.77 -12.81
CA HIS A 102 -4.72 -3.87 -11.76
C HIS A 102 -5.26 -4.72 -10.59
N PRO A 103 -5.14 -4.30 -9.32
CA PRO A 103 -5.62 -5.10 -8.18
C PRO A 103 -7.12 -5.35 -8.27
N GLU A 104 -7.54 -6.58 -8.03
CA GLU A 104 -8.95 -7.00 -8.06
C GLU A 104 -9.33 -7.65 -6.73
N TYR A 105 -10.24 -7.01 -6.00
CA TYR A 105 -10.79 -7.54 -4.75
C TYR A 105 -11.57 -8.84 -5.01
N GLY A 106 -11.39 -9.82 -4.13
CA GLY A 106 -12.01 -11.14 -4.24
C GLY A 106 -11.32 -12.09 -5.22
N HIS A 107 -10.51 -11.58 -6.14
CA HIS A 107 -9.69 -12.37 -7.05
C HIS A 107 -8.33 -12.70 -6.44
N THR A 108 -7.60 -11.68 -5.98
CA THR A 108 -6.30 -11.86 -5.32
C THR A 108 -6.44 -11.76 -3.80
N MET A 109 -6.00 -12.78 -3.06
CA MET A 109 -6.04 -12.75 -1.61
C MET A 109 -5.14 -11.64 -1.05
N GLY A 110 -5.65 -10.85 -0.09
CA GLY A 110 -4.93 -9.74 0.53
C GLY A 110 -5.12 -8.39 -0.16
N VAL A 111 -5.75 -8.34 -1.34
CA VAL A 111 -6.19 -7.09 -1.97
C VAL A 111 -7.47 -6.60 -1.30
N ASP A 112 -7.43 -5.41 -0.69
CA ASP A 112 -8.58 -4.82 0.02
C ASP A 112 -9.63 -4.18 -0.90
N ALA A 113 -9.23 -3.73 -2.10
CA ALA A 113 -10.10 -3.02 -3.03
C ALA A 113 -9.68 -3.23 -4.48
N THR A 114 -10.65 -3.28 -5.40
CA THR A 114 -10.37 -3.22 -6.83
C THR A 114 -10.02 -1.78 -7.21
N THR A 115 -8.78 -1.53 -7.61
CA THR A 115 -8.31 -0.19 -7.98
C THR A 115 -7.71 -0.19 -9.38
N GLY A 116 -7.82 0.93 -10.08
CA GLY A 116 -7.42 1.05 -11.49
C GLY A 116 -7.93 2.37 -12.04
N PRO A 117 -9.26 2.63 -11.96
CA PRO A 117 -9.78 3.98 -12.07
C PRO A 117 -9.17 4.87 -10.98
N LEU A 118 -8.45 5.91 -11.39
CA LEU A 118 -7.73 6.79 -10.49
C LEU A 118 -8.70 7.52 -9.54
N GLY A 119 -8.24 7.79 -8.32
CA GLY A 119 -9.02 8.47 -7.28
C GLY A 119 -10.02 7.59 -6.52
N ALA A 120 -10.63 6.59 -7.19
CA ALA A 120 -11.59 5.68 -6.54
C ALA A 120 -11.02 4.94 -5.32
N GLY A 121 -9.73 4.59 -5.35
CA GLY A 121 -9.04 3.98 -4.22
C GLY A 121 -8.97 4.89 -2.98
N LEU A 122 -8.76 6.20 -3.18
CA LEU A 122 -8.77 7.17 -2.07
C LEU A 122 -10.18 7.28 -1.48
N ALA A 123 -11.20 7.37 -2.33
CA ALA A 123 -12.59 7.40 -1.88
C ALA A 123 -12.98 6.14 -1.07
N MET A 124 -12.56 4.95 -1.53
CA MET A 124 -12.77 3.72 -0.78
C MET A 124 -12.00 3.67 0.54
N ALA A 125 -10.76 4.17 0.58
CA ALA A 125 -10.00 4.27 1.82
C ALA A 125 -10.69 5.17 2.86
N VAL A 126 -11.29 6.28 2.43
CA VAL A 126 -12.15 7.11 3.29
C VAL A 126 -13.33 6.30 3.81
N GLY A 127 -14.01 5.53 2.95
CA GLY A 127 -15.09 4.62 3.35
C GLY A 127 -14.66 3.57 4.39
N PHE A 128 -13.48 2.96 4.24
CA PHE A 128 -12.92 2.02 5.22
C PHE A 128 -12.68 2.69 6.58
N ALA A 129 -12.13 3.90 6.59
CA ALA A 129 -11.90 4.66 7.83
C ALA A 129 -13.21 5.11 8.49
N MET A 130 -14.22 5.51 7.70
CA MET A 130 -15.56 5.80 8.21
C MET A 130 -16.20 4.57 8.86
N ALA A 131 -16.08 3.39 8.22
CA ALA A 131 -16.61 2.14 8.76
C ALA A 131 -15.92 1.76 10.08
N GLU A 132 -14.60 1.90 10.18
CA GLU A 132 -13.87 1.68 11.43
C GLU A 132 -14.34 2.64 12.54
N SER A 133 -14.48 3.93 12.23
CA SER A 133 -14.94 4.94 13.19
C SER A 133 -16.37 4.67 13.66
N HIS A 134 -17.26 4.28 12.75
CA HIS A 134 -18.64 3.95 13.09
C HIS A 134 -18.70 2.69 13.97
N LEU A 135 -18.05 1.60 13.54
CA LEU A 135 -18.07 0.33 14.27
C LEU A 135 -17.37 0.42 15.63
N SER A 136 -16.31 1.23 15.75
CA SER A 136 -15.66 1.48 17.04
C SER A 136 -16.58 2.23 17.99
N ALA A 137 -17.33 3.24 17.53
CA ALA A 137 -18.32 3.95 18.34
C ALA A 137 -19.48 3.04 18.81
N GLU A 138 -19.95 2.14 17.93
CA GLU A 138 -21.06 1.23 18.24
C GLU A 138 -20.65 0.07 19.18
N PHE A 139 -19.46 -0.51 19.00
CA PHE A 139 -19.12 -1.79 19.63
C PHE A 139 -18.03 -1.71 20.71
N ASN A 140 -17.19 -0.68 20.73
CA ASN A 140 -16.17 -0.57 21.76
C ASN A 140 -16.79 -0.24 23.11
N LYS A 141 -16.19 -0.79 24.17
CA LYS A 141 -16.52 -0.45 25.56
C LYS A 141 -15.25 -0.08 26.30
N GLU A 142 -15.39 0.57 27.45
CA GLU A 142 -14.25 0.87 28.31
C GLU A 142 -13.42 -0.39 28.59
N GLY A 143 -12.11 -0.28 28.38
CA GLY A 143 -11.20 -1.41 28.52
C GLY A 143 -11.44 -2.55 27.52
N LEU A 144 -12.24 -2.39 26.45
CA LEU A 144 -12.57 -3.39 25.44
C LEU A 144 -12.64 -2.80 24.00
N PRO A 145 -11.49 -2.41 23.40
CA PRO A 145 -11.44 -2.03 21.99
C PRO A 145 -11.56 -3.28 21.11
N LEU A 146 -12.74 -3.50 20.53
CA LEU A 146 -13.02 -4.60 19.60
C LEU A 146 -12.70 -4.22 18.17
N VAL A 147 -13.02 -2.97 17.81
CA VAL A 147 -12.70 -2.34 16.54
C VAL A 147 -11.69 -1.25 16.81
N ASP A 148 -10.48 -1.49 16.38
CA ASP A 148 -9.35 -0.60 16.52
C ASP A 148 -8.30 -0.98 15.48
N HIS A 149 -8.45 -0.40 14.28
CA HIS A 149 -7.50 -0.61 13.18
C HIS A 149 -7.37 0.65 12.34
N ARG A 150 -6.30 0.72 11.56
CA ARG A 150 -5.98 1.88 10.72
C ARG A 150 -6.24 1.58 9.25
N THR A 151 -6.46 2.64 8.49
CA THR A 151 -6.55 2.58 7.03
C THR A 151 -5.42 3.38 6.42
N TYR A 152 -4.67 2.73 5.54
CA TYR A 152 -3.60 3.35 4.77
C TYR A 152 -3.93 3.33 3.28
N ALA A 153 -3.59 4.41 2.58
CA ALA A 153 -3.68 4.46 1.13
C ALA A 153 -2.35 4.94 0.52
N LEU A 154 -1.92 4.31 -0.57
CA LEU A 154 -0.83 4.81 -1.42
C LEU A 154 -1.42 5.38 -2.71
N CYS A 155 -1.17 6.65 -2.98
CA CYS A 155 -1.61 7.33 -4.20
C CYS A 155 -0.45 8.01 -4.93
N GLY A 156 -0.69 8.44 -6.17
CA GLY A 156 0.21 9.29 -6.94
C GLY A 156 -0.56 10.47 -7.53
N ASP A 157 0.10 11.25 -8.39
CA ASP A 157 -0.43 12.49 -8.96
C ASP A 157 -1.80 12.32 -9.62
N GLY A 158 -1.96 11.28 -10.44
CA GLY A 158 -3.21 11.00 -11.14
C GLY A 158 -4.40 10.80 -10.21
N CYS A 159 -4.19 10.24 -9.01
CA CYS A 159 -5.28 10.14 -8.03
C CYS A 159 -5.67 11.52 -7.48
N LEU A 160 -4.72 12.45 -7.34
CA LEU A 160 -4.94 13.74 -6.70
C LEU A 160 -5.51 14.81 -7.65
N MET A 161 -5.38 14.60 -8.96
CA MET A 161 -6.03 15.38 -10.00
C MET A 161 -7.53 15.05 -10.14
N GLU A 162 -7.93 13.82 -9.79
CA GLU A 162 -9.31 13.37 -9.92
C GLU A 162 -10.24 14.05 -8.90
N GLY A 163 -11.38 14.56 -9.38
CA GLY A 163 -12.35 15.30 -8.56
C GLY A 163 -12.90 14.49 -7.40
N ILE A 164 -13.16 13.19 -7.60
CA ILE A 164 -13.65 12.26 -6.57
C ILE A 164 -12.73 12.21 -5.34
N SER A 165 -11.42 12.36 -5.54
CA SER A 165 -10.47 12.39 -4.43
C SER A 165 -10.66 13.66 -3.61
N SER A 166 -10.89 14.82 -4.24
CA SER A 166 -11.14 16.06 -3.50
C SER A 166 -12.42 15.98 -2.66
N GLU A 167 -13.50 15.43 -3.21
CA GLU A 167 -14.75 15.21 -2.48
C GLU A 167 -14.53 14.31 -1.25
N ALA A 168 -13.92 13.14 -1.46
CA ALA A 168 -13.72 12.16 -0.40
C ALA A 168 -12.76 12.67 0.68
N LEU A 169 -11.66 13.33 0.29
CA LEU A 169 -10.69 13.85 1.24
C LEU A 169 -11.24 15.06 2.01
N SER A 170 -12.00 15.95 1.37
CA SER A 170 -12.73 17.01 2.08
C SER A 170 -13.65 16.44 3.16
N LEU A 171 -14.37 15.36 2.84
CA LEU A 171 -15.22 14.68 3.82
C LEU A 171 -14.40 14.02 4.94
N ALA A 172 -13.28 13.38 4.61
CA ALA A 172 -12.43 12.70 5.59
C ALA A 172 -11.90 13.63 6.68
N GLY A 173 -11.47 14.85 6.31
CA GLY A 173 -11.05 15.83 7.30
C GLY A 173 -12.22 16.45 8.06
N THR A 174 -13.37 16.68 7.40
CA THR A 174 -14.62 17.12 8.08
C THR A 174 -15.04 16.14 9.18
N LEU A 175 -14.92 14.83 8.93
CA LEU A 175 -15.27 13.76 9.88
C LEU A 175 -14.15 13.44 10.88
N ASN A 176 -13.01 14.11 10.79
CA ASN A 176 -11.82 13.84 11.61
C ASN A 176 -11.46 12.34 11.66
N LEU A 177 -11.27 11.73 10.48
CA LEU A 177 -10.90 10.31 10.35
C LEU A 177 -9.43 10.05 10.73
N HIS A 178 -9.06 10.27 11.98
CA HIS A 178 -7.67 10.23 12.49
C HIS A 178 -6.91 8.92 12.29
N LYS A 179 -7.62 7.80 12.06
CA LYS A 179 -7.01 6.50 11.71
C LYS A 179 -6.76 6.31 10.21
N LEU A 180 -7.03 7.33 9.39
CA LEU A 180 -6.68 7.39 7.97
C LEU A 180 -5.29 8.03 7.80
N THR A 181 -4.42 7.36 7.06
CA THR A 181 -3.12 7.90 6.68
C THR A 181 -2.86 7.67 5.19
N ILE A 182 -2.62 8.74 4.45
CA ILE A 182 -2.35 8.70 3.01
C ILE A 182 -0.87 8.92 2.80
N LEU A 183 -0.25 8.05 2.01
CA LEU A 183 1.09 8.23 1.47
C LEU A 183 0.96 8.63 0.00
N TYR A 184 1.45 9.82 -0.32
CA TYR A 184 1.49 10.34 -1.68
C TYR A 184 2.89 10.16 -2.25
N ASP A 185 2.99 9.31 -3.27
CA ASP A 185 4.17 9.16 -4.13
C ASP A 185 4.28 10.41 -5.04
N SER A 186 5.03 11.40 -4.57
CA SER A 186 5.22 12.71 -5.22
C SER A 186 6.47 12.65 -6.08
N ASN A 187 6.31 12.25 -7.35
CA ASN A 187 7.44 11.98 -8.26
C ASN A 187 7.51 12.93 -9.46
N HIS A 188 6.59 13.90 -9.54
CA HIS A 188 6.49 14.90 -10.60
C HIS A 188 6.24 14.36 -12.02
N ILE A 189 5.80 13.10 -12.16
CA ILE A 189 5.60 12.45 -13.45
C ILE A 189 4.19 11.85 -13.56
N SER A 190 3.50 12.23 -14.63
CA SER A 190 2.30 11.57 -15.14
C SER A 190 2.60 10.85 -16.46
N ILE A 191 1.57 10.27 -17.10
CA ILE A 191 1.72 9.63 -18.42
C ILE A 191 2.28 10.62 -19.47
N GLU A 192 1.84 11.89 -19.43
CA GLU A 192 2.24 12.91 -20.39
C GLU A 192 3.56 13.62 -20.05
N GLY A 193 4.32 13.11 -19.07
CA GLY A 193 5.59 13.69 -18.66
C GLY A 193 5.51 14.46 -17.35
N ASN A 194 6.29 15.53 -17.27
CA ASN A 194 6.38 16.34 -16.06
C ASN A 194 4.99 16.91 -15.71
N THR A 195 4.60 16.78 -14.44
CA THR A 195 3.30 17.26 -13.96
C THR A 195 3.11 18.78 -14.11
N GLU A 196 4.17 19.57 -14.24
CA GLU A 196 4.11 21.03 -14.46
C GLU A 196 3.24 21.45 -15.66
N ILE A 197 3.01 20.56 -16.62
CA ILE A 197 2.15 20.86 -17.78
C ILE A 197 0.66 21.01 -17.41
N ALA A 198 0.22 20.41 -16.29
CA ALA A 198 -1.21 20.33 -15.94
C ALA A 198 -1.53 20.31 -14.44
N PHE A 199 -0.55 20.10 -13.56
CA PHE A 199 -0.73 19.91 -12.12
C PHE A 199 0.37 20.63 -11.33
N THR A 200 0.14 21.91 -11.06
CA THR A 200 1.09 22.85 -10.42
C THR A 200 0.59 23.40 -9.08
N GLU A 201 -0.53 22.87 -8.57
CA GLU A 201 -1.11 23.31 -7.30
C GLU A 201 -0.23 22.95 -6.09
N ASN A 202 -0.50 23.61 -4.96
CA ASN A 202 0.07 23.20 -3.69
C ASN A 202 -0.84 22.17 -3.02
N VAL A 203 -0.57 20.88 -3.29
CA VAL A 203 -1.32 19.75 -2.71
C VAL A 203 -1.37 19.82 -1.19
N GLN A 204 -0.25 20.14 -0.53
CA GLN A 204 -0.18 20.16 0.94
C GLN A 204 -1.13 21.21 1.53
N LYS A 205 -1.14 22.42 0.97
CA LYS A 205 -2.09 23.47 1.39
C LYS A 205 -3.55 23.06 1.13
N ARG A 206 -3.83 22.34 0.03
CA ARG A 206 -5.18 21.81 -0.21
C ARG A 206 -5.57 20.77 0.86
N MET A 207 -4.65 19.87 1.23
CA MET A 207 -4.90 18.88 2.27
C MET A 207 -5.08 19.53 3.66
N GLU A 208 -4.28 20.54 3.99
CA GLU A 208 -4.45 21.35 5.20
C GLU A 208 -5.83 22.04 5.23
N ALA A 209 -6.25 22.61 4.09
CA ALA A 209 -7.58 23.22 3.97
C ALA A 209 -8.72 22.20 4.13
N PHE A 210 -8.51 20.94 3.75
CA PHE A 210 -9.45 19.85 4.03
C PHE A 210 -9.43 19.38 5.49
N GLY A 211 -8.46 19.80 6.31
CA GLY A 211 -8.34 19.41 7.72
C GLY A 211 -7.36 18.27 7.99
N PHE A 212 -6.48 17.93 7.03
CA PHE A 212 -5.40 16.97 7.27
C PHE A 212 -4.22 17.62 7.97
N LYS A 213 -3.51 16.80 8.76
CA LYS A 213 -2.12 17.10 9.11
C LYS A 213 -1.19 16.63 7.99
N THR A 214 -0.30 17.51 7.57
CA THR A 214 0.64 17.28 6.47
C THR A 214 2.04 17.00 7.02
N LEU A 215 2.74 16.08 6.37
CA LEU A 215 4.16 15.82 6.59
C LEU A 215 4.86 15.66 5.23
N THR A 216 6.14 16.02 5.17
CA THR A 216 6.98 15.79 3.99
C THR A 216 8.15 14.89 4.36
N VAL A 217 8.39 13.88 3.53
CA VAL A 217 9.62 13.12 3.48
C VAL A 217 10.36 13.54 2.22
N GLU A 218 11.50 14.22 2.39
CA GLU A 218 12.25 14.82 1.28
C GLU A 218 13.00 13.79 0.43
N ASP A 219 13.42 12.67 1.02
CA ASP A 219 14.04 11.55 0.32
C ASP A 219 13.21 10.27 0.52
N GLY A 220 12.54 9.84 -0.54
CA GLY A 220 11.73 8.62 -0.56
C GLY A 220 12.50 7.32 -0.41
N ASN A 221 13.83 7.35 -0.40
CA ASN A 221 14.68 6.21 -0.03
C ASN A 221 15.12 6.24 1.45
N ASP A 222 14.87 7.33 2.19
CA ASP A 222 15.15 7.40 3.63
C ASP A 222 14.05 6.70 4.43
N VAL A 223 14.24 5.40 4.62
CA VAL A 223 13.39 4.53 5.45
C VAL A 223 13.21 5.07 6.88
N SER A 224 14.21 5.78 7.42
CA SER A 224 14.14 6.31 8.79
C SER A 224 13.20 7.51 8.84
N ALA A 225 13.29 8.42 7.86
CA ALA A 225 12.38 9.55 7.73
C ALA A 225 10.94 9.10 7.46
N ILE A 226 10.74 8.11 6.59
CA ILE A 226 9.43 7.50 6.32
C ILE A 226 8.86 6.90 7.61
N ALA A 227 9.66 6.13 8.35
CA ALA A 227 9.22 5.54 9.61
C ALA A 227 8.85 6.60 10.65
N ALA A 228 9.63 7.69 10.76
CA ALA A 228 9.32 8.79 11.67
C ALA A 228 7.99 9.48 11.31
N ALA A 229 7.73 9.71 10.02
CA ALA A 229 6.48 10.30 9.56
C ALA A 229 5.26 9.39 9.84
N LEU A 230 5.38 8.09 9.56
CA LEU A 230 4.34 7.10 9.86
C LEU A 230 4.10 6.94 11.37
N GLN A 231 5.16 6.99 12.19
CA GLN A 231 5.04 6.93 13.65
C GLN A 231 4.29 8.15 14.18
N LYS A 232 4.65 9.35 13.72
CA LYS A 232 3.94 10.58 14.09
C LYS A 232 2.46 10.54 13.71
N ALA A 233 2.14 10.07 12.50
CA ALA A 233 0.76 9.89 12.05
C ALA A 233 -0.02 8.85 12.87
N LYS A 234 0.68 7.84 13.41
CA LYS A 234 0.08 6.77 14.21
C LYS A 234 -0.19 7.17 15.66
N GLU A 235 0.63 8.05 16.23
CA GLU A 235 0.55 8.50 17.63
C GLU A 235 -0.41 9.69 17.83
N ASP A 236 -0.91 10.27 16.74
CA ASP A 236 -1.75 11.46 16.77
C ASP A 236 -3.17 11.15 16.28
N ASP A 237 -4.12 11.24 17.22
CA ASP A 237 -5.54 10.96 17.00
C ASP A 237 -6.38 12.22 16.72
N SER A 238 -5.75 13.36 16.40
CA SER A 238 -6.46 14.65 16.24
C SER A 238 -6.92 14.99 14.82
N ALA A 239 -6.38 14.34 13.79
CA ALA A 239 -6.67 14.61 12.38
C ALA A 239 -6.25 13.42 11.51
N PRO A 240 -6.84 13.22 10.31
CA PRO A 240 -6.25 12.33 9.31
C PRO A 240 -4.90 12.89 8.82
N TYR A 241 -4.02 12.00 8.37
CA TYR A 241 -2.66 12.37 7.96
C TYR A 241 -2.43 12.21 6.46
N PHE A 242 -1.74 13.19 5.88
CA PHE A 242 -1.27 13.19 4.49
C PHE A 242 0.25 13.33 4.46
N ILE A 243 0.95 12.27 4.08
CA ILE A 243 2.41 12.21 4.03
C ILE A 243 2.84 12.30 2.57
N THR A 244 3.44 13.43 2.19
CA THR A 244 4.09 13.59 0.89
C THR A 244 5.46 12.93 0.95
N VAL A 245 5.68 11.93 0.10
CA VAL A 245 6.98 11.25 -0.03
C VAL A 245 7.54 11.62 -1.39
N LYS A 246 8.63 12.39 -1.43
CA LYS A 246 9.28 12.75 -2.68
C LYS A 246 10.08 11.57 -3.20
N THR A 247 9.79 11.10 -4.41
CA THR A 247 10.47 9.95 -5.00
C THR A 247 10.90 10.24 -6.42
N ASP A 248 11.79 9.40 -6.95
CA ASP A 248 12.07 9.37 -8.38
C ASP A 248 11.34 8.17 -9.00
N ILE A 249 10.45 8.43 -9.95
CA ILE A 249 9.80 7.34 -10.71
C ILE A 249 10.87 6.53 -11.45
N GLY A 250 10.78 5.20 -11.41
CA GLY A 250 11.75 4.34 -12.08
C GLY A 250 13.13 4.33 -11.41
N TYR A 251 13.20 4.64 -10.11
CA TYR A 251 14.44 4.67 -9.34
C TYR A 251 15.36 3.47 -9.63
N GLY A 252 16.62 3.80 -9.93
CA GLY A 252 17.65 2.82 -10.24
C GLY A 252 17.71 2.38 -11.69
N VAL A 253 16.94 2.99 -12.59
CA VAL A 253 17.05 2.78 -14.04
C VAL A 253 17.59 4.07 -14.69
N PRO A 254 18.92 4.24 -14.85
CA PRO A 254 19.51 5.53 -15.22
C PRO A 254 18.94 6.18 -16.49
N LYS A 255 18.56 5.39 -17.50
CA LYS A 255 18.00 5.89 -18.77
C LYS A 255 16.52 6.29 -18.69
N LYS A 256 15.78 5.84 -17.67
CA LYS A 256 14.33 6.04 -17.56
C LYS A 256 13.90 6.78 -16.31
N GLN A 257 14.73 6.82 -15.27
CA GLN A 257 14.41 7.46 -13.98
C GLN A 257 13.99 8.92 -14.18
N GLY A 258 12.92 9.34 -13.52
CA GLY A 258 12.40 10.72 -13.62
C GLY A 258 11.74 11.05 -14.95
N THR A 259 11.40 10.05 -15.78
CA THR A 259 10.75 10.27 -17.09
C THR A 259 9.44 9.52 -17.21
N ALA A 260 8.54 9.98 -18.08
CA ALA A 260 7.30 9.28 -18.41
C ALA A 260 7.53 7.87 -18.98
N SER A 261 8.69 7.61 -19.62
CA SER A 261 9.02 6.27 -20.15
C SER A 261 9.22 5.19 -19.08
N ALA A 262 9.34 5.58 -17.80
CA ALA A 262 9.30 4.65 -16.67
C ALA A 262 7.86 4.30 -16.23
N HIS A 263 6.85 5.03 -16.69
CA HIS A 263 5.49 4.92 -16.14
C HIS A 263 4.80 3.61 -16.55
N GLY A 264 4.57 3.39 -17.86
CA GLY A 264 3.61 2.38 -18.34
C GLY A 264 4.13 1.38 -19.37
N GLU A 265 5.45 1.27 -19.53
CA GLU A 265 6.07 0.30 -20.42
C GLU A 265 7.13 -0.54 -19.69
N PRO A 266 7.38 -1.78 -20.13
CA PRO A 266 8.50 -2.58 -19.64
C PRO A 266 9.83 -1.82 -19.73
N LEU A 267 10.75 -2.14 -18.82
CA LEU A 267 12.06 -1.49 -18.79
C LEU A 267 12.90 -1.87 -20.01
N GLY A 268 12.80 -3.12 -20.48
CA GLY A 268 13.69 -3.72 -21.46
C GLY A 268 14.87 -4.42 -20.78
N GLU A 269 15.38 -5.49 -21.41
CA GLU A 269 16.39 -6.36 -20.81
C GLU A 269 17.70 -5.62 -20.44
N GLU A 270 18.15 -4.69 -21.28
CA GLU A 270 19.35 -3.89 -20.98
C GLU A 270 19.16 -3.03 -19.73
N ASN A 271 18.02 -2.35 -19.63
CA ASN A 271 17.71 -1.50 -18.48
C ASN A 271 17.55 -2.32 -17.19
N ILE A 272 17.08 -3.57 -17.25
CA ILE A 272 17.05 -4.46 -16.09
C ILE A 272 18.46 -4.85 -15.64
N LYS A 273 19.37 -5.15 -16.58
CA LYS A 273 20.77 -5.43 -16.24
C LYS A 273 21.45 -4.22 -15.61
N GLU A 274 21.22 -3.02 -16.17
CA GLU A 274 21.72 -1.76 -15.60
C GLU A 274 21.12 -1.49 -14.21
N MET A 275 19.82 -1.74 -14.03
CA MET A 275 19.15 -1.61 -12.73
C MET A 275 19.72 -2.55 -11.67
N ARG A 276 19.95 -3.82 -12.01
CA ARG A 276 20.58 -4.77 -11.09
C ARG A 276 21.97 -4.30 -10.65
N LYS A 277 22.78 -3.79 -11.57
CA LYS A 277 24.09 -3.19 -11.25
C LYS A 277 23.95 -1.97 -10.33
N PHE A 278 23.03 -1.06 -10.63
CA PHE A 278 22.79 0.13 -9.81
C PHE A 278 22.37 -0.24 -8.38
N LEU A 279 21.51 -1.24 -8.23
CA LEU A 279 21.02 -1.72 -6.94
C LEU A 279 22.00 -2.65 -6.21
N SER A 280 23.19 -2.91 -6.77
CA SER A 280 24.15 -3.91 -6.30
C SER A 280 23.50 -5.29 -6.11
N TRP A 281 22.58 -5.67 -7.01
CA TRP A 281 21.90 -6.95 -7.01
C TRP A 281 22.67 -7.96 -7.88
N GLU A 282 23.42 -8.84 -7.22
CA GLU A 282 24.37 -9.76 -7.87
C GLU A 282 23.71 -10.94 -8.60
N TYR A 283 22.42 -11.19 -8.35
CA TYR A 283 21.70 -12.33 -8.93
C TYR A 283 21.12 -11.97 -10.30
N GLU A 284 21.52 -12.70 -11.34
CA GLU A 284 21.02 -12.51 -12.71
C GLU A 284 19.71 -13.26 -12.98
N GLU A 285 19.45 -14.34 -12.24
CA GLU A 285 18.22 -15.14 -12.42
C GLU A 285 16.98 -14.29 -12.11
N ALA A 286 16.02 -14.28 -13.04
CA ALA A 286 14.76 -13.58 -12.87
C ALA A 286 13.95 -14.19 -11.72
N PHE A 287 13.28 -13.34 -10.94
CA PHE A 287 12.50 -13.72 -9.76
C PHE A 287 13.32 -14.47 -8.70
N TYR A 288 14.65 -14.31 -8.68
CA TYR A 288 15.50 -14.86 -7.62
C TYR A 288 15.55 -13.91 -6.44
N ILE A 289 15.20 -14.42 -5.26
CA ILE A 289 15.31 -13.74 -3.98
C ILE A 289 16.14 -14.63 -3.05
N PRO A 290 17.22 -14.11 -2.44
CA PRO A 290 18.10 -14.92 -1.61
C PRO A 290 17.42 -15.27 -0.27
N GLU A 291 17.83 -16.39 0.33
CA GLU A 291 17.17 -16.96 1.51
C GLU A 291 17.20 -16.01 2.71
N GLU A 292 18.28 -15.23 2.90
CA GLU A 292 18.37 -14.27 3.99
C GLU A 292 17.31 -13.15 3.89
N VAL A 293 16.89 -12.79 2.68
CA VAL A 293 15.81 -11.81 2.48
C VAL A 293 14.48 -12.42 2.90
N TYR A 294 14.19 -13.66 2.52
CA TYR A 294 13.00 -14.36 3.02
C TYR A 294 13.02 -14.51 4.54
N ALA A 295 14.15 -14.88 5.13
CA ALA A 295 14.31 -14.99 6.58
C ALA A 295 14.05 -13.66 7.28
N HIS A 296 14.51 -12.54 6.71
CA HIS A 296 14.24 -11.19 7.21
C HIS A 296 12.74 -10.86 7.19
N TYR A 297 12.04 -11.12 6.09
CA TYR A 297 10.57 -10.91 6.02
C TYR A 297 9.83 -11.80 7.02
N GLN A 298 10.25 -13.05 7.25
CA GLN A 298 9.69 -13.91 8.29
C GLN A 298 9.92 -13.32 9.69
N GLY A 299 11.11 -12.81 9.97
CA GLY A 299 11.42 -12.13 11.23
C GLY A 299 10.47 -10.96 11.51
N LEU A 300 10.21 -10.11 10.51
CA LEU A 300 9.25 -9.01 10.62
C LEU A 300 7.82 -9.51 10.94
N LEU A 301 7.40 -10.62 10.33
CA LEU A 301 6.09 -11.23 10.59
C LEU A 301 6.00 -11.82 12.01
N GLU A 302 7.07 -12.44 12.51
CA GLU A 302 7.14 -12.98 13.87
C GLU A 302 7.05 -11.86 14.92
N GLU A 303 7.76 -10.75 14.70
CA GLU A 303 7.66 -9.55 15.54
C GLU A 303 6.21 -9.04 15.61
N LYS A 304 5.55 -8.92 14.45
CA LYS A 304 4.13 -8.52 14.39
C LYS A 304 3.23 -9.49 15.15
N ARG A 305 3.38 -10.80 14.94
CA ARG A 305 2.56 -11.83 15.61
C ARG A 305 2.67 -11.74 17.14
N ARG A 306 3.87 -11.47 17.67
CA ARG A 306 4.07 -11.28 19.12
C ARG A 306 3.23 -10.10 19.65
N HIS A 307 3.23 -8.98 18.94
CA HIS A 307 2.40 -7.81 19.29
C HIS A 307 0.89 -8.13 19.21
N THR A 308 0.43 -8.83 18.17
CA THR A 308 -1.00 -9.19 18.02
C THR A 308 -1.47 -10.21 19.06
N MET A 309 -0.63 -11.19 19.47
CA MET A 309 -1.00 -12.23 20.43
C MET A 309 -1.16 -11.71 21.86
N ILE A 310 -0.32 -10.76 22.29
CA ILE A 310 -0.43 -10.12 23.61
C ILE A 310 -1.80 -9.43 23.74
N GLY A 311 -2.29 -8.78 22.69
CA GLY A 311 -3.63 -8.16 22.66
C GLY A 311 -4.81 -9.14 22.60
N ARG A 312 -4.62 -10.39 22.15
CA ARG A 312 -5.69 -11.40 21.99
C ARG A 312 -5.95 -12.23 23.25
N ARG A 313 -4.97 -12.42 24.14
CA ARG A 313 -5.11 -13.25 25.35
C ARG A 313 -6.10 -12.66 26.38
N LEU A 314 -6.37 -11.36 26.34
CA LEU A 314 -7.14 -10.67 27.37
C LEU A 314 -8.67 -10.87 27.34
N LYS A 315 -9.31 -11.32 26.25
CA LYS A 315 -10.79 -11.16 26.11
C LYS A 315 -11.51 -12.27 25.35
N ARG A 316 -11.29 -13.55 25.68
CA ARG A 316 -11.95 -14.67 24.95
C ARG A 316 -13.44 -14.85 25.26
N SER A 317 -13.92 -14.58 26.49
CA SER A 317 -15.32 -14.84 26.84
C SER A 317 -16.28 -13.72 26.39
N MET A 318 -15.90 -12.44 26.54
CA MET A 318 -16.72 -11.29 26.10
C MET A 318 -16.83 -11.15 24.57
N ARG A 319 -15.84 -11.62 23.81
CA ARG A 319 -15.77 -11.43 22.35
C ARG A 319 -16.81 -12.22 21.56
N LYS A 320 -17.24 -13.41 22.02
CA LYS A 320 -18.10 -14.30 21.20
C LYS A 320 -19.46 -13.68 20.86
N ASN A 321 -20.16 -13.11 21.83
CA ASN A 321 -21.51 -12.56 21.61
C ASN A 321 -21.48 -11.26 20.80
N ILE A 322 -20.44 -10.44 20.96
CA ILE A 322 -20.30 -9.17 20.24
C ILE A 322 -19.82 -9.43 18.80
N LEU A 323 -18.86 -10.33 18.58
CA LEU A 323 -18.40 -10.71 17.23
C LEU A 323 -19.54 -11.32 16.39
N GLN A 324 -20.46 -12.07 16.99
CA GLN A 324 -21.63 -12.59 16.28
C GLN A 324 -22.55 -11.45 15.81
N SER A 325 -22.77 -10.45 16.66
CA SER A 325 -23.57 -9.27 16.33
C SER A 325 -22.91 -8.42 15.24
N MET A 326 -21.58 -8.22 15.33
CA MET A 326 -20.80 -7.57 14.28
C MET A 326 -20.89 -8.30 12.94
N ARG A 327 -20.74 -9.64 12.92
CA ARG A 327 -20.85 -10.44 11.70
C ARG A 327 -22.21 -10.31 11.02
N ASN A 328 -23.28 -10.26 11.81
CA ASN A 328 -24.62 -10.02 11.29
C ASN A 328 -24.75 -8.64 10.64
N MET A 329 -24.06 -7.61 11.14
CA MET A 329 -24.05 -6.27 10.57
C MET A 329 -23.16 -6.15 9.31
N TYR A 330 -21.98 -6.79 9.31
CA TYR A 330 -21.13 -6.93 8.12
C TYR A 330 -21.88 -7.62 6.96
N LEU A 331 -22.73 -8.60 7.25
CA LEU A 331 -23.59 -9.29 6.26
C LEU A 331 -24.68 -8.38 5.67
N ILE A 332 -25.04 -7.28 6.34
CA ILE A 332 -26.03 -6.30 5.86
C ILE A 332 -25.33 -5.23 4.99
N MET A 333 -24.06 -4.92 5.26
CA MET A 333 -23.30 -3.90 4.53
C MET A 333 -22.63 -4.41 3.24
N ILE A 334 -22.45 -5.73 3.06
CA ILE A 334 -22.04 -6.28 1.77
C ILE A 334 -23.27 -6.25 0.86
N PRO A 335 -23.25 -5.53 -0.29
CA PRO A 335 -24.37 -5.58 -1.22
C PRO A 335 -24.51 -7.02 -1.70
N ARG A 336 -25.60 -7.67 -1.30
CA ARG A 336 -26.02 -8.91 -1.95
C ARG A 336 -26.18 -8.59 -3.43
N LYS A 337 -25.52 -9.38 -4.28
CA LYS A 337 -25.61 -9.31 -5.75
C LYS A 337 -27.04 -9.01 -6.20
N SER A 338 -27.30 -7.76 -6.58
CA SER A 338 -28.35 -7.36 -7.50
C SER A 338 -28.39 -5.83 -7.61
N TRP A 339 -27.54 -5.27 -8.46
CA TRP A 339 -27.87 -4.07 -9.21
C TRP A 339 -27.45 -4.33 -10.65
N ILE A 340 -28.36 -5.00 -11.37
CA ILE A 340 -28.48 -4.86 -12.81
C ILE A 340 -29.21 -3.54 -13.00
N TRP A 341 -28.57 -2.59 -13.67
CA TRP A 341 -29.22 -1.60 -14.52
C TRP A 341 -28.40 -1.47 -15.78
#